data_AF-A0ABD1RP03-F1
#
_entry.id   AF-A0ABD1RP03-F1
#
_cell.length_a   1.000
_cell.length_b   1.000
_cell.length_c   1.000
_cell.angle_alpha   90.00
_cell.angle_beta   90.00
_cell.angle_gamma   90.00
#
_symmetry.space_group_name_H-M   'P 1'
#
loop_
_entity.id
_entity.type
_entity.pdbx_description
1 polymer ?
#
loop_
_entity_poly.entity_id
_entity_poly.type
_entity_poly.pdbx_seq_one_letter_code
_entity_poly.pdbx_strand_id
1 'polypeptide(L)'
;MEETRKDSRRESMFVEDTAVDWRGRPCKPNKHGGMTAAVFVLGLQAFEMMAIAAVGNNLITYVFNEMHFPLSKSANTVTNFIGTVFLLSLFGGFLSDSYLGSFWTMLIFGFVELSGFILLSVQAHVVQLQPVECNMMQVNRRCEEAKGYKASIFYGALYLVALGSGCLKPNIISHGADQLRNDTDLKQSKKLSTFFNCAYFAFCTGELVALTVLVWVQTHSGMDVGFGVSTVAMAMGLMCLISGSFIYRNQPPRGTIFTPIAQVFVAAIRKRKQICPSNAEMLHGSQKIMSTNSTSSTLIHTHKFRFLDKACIKIESGNKTSDESPWRLCTVSQVEQVKILLSVVPIFACTIIFNTILAQLQTFSVQQGTAMNTHLTKNFQIPPASLQSIPYMMLILIVPLYETAFVPMARKITGKDSGISPLQRVGTGLFIATFSMVSAALIENKRRKNAIKFNKTLSIFWIAPQFLIFGLSEMFTAVGLVEFFYKQSIKADGMQSFLTAMTYSSYSFGFYLSSLLVSLVNKITSSSSSSTTGWLSENDLNKDRLDLFYWLLAALSLINFFNYIFWSRWYSYNPISSLPTPPLHDLDPDPLHGLEEDPHKKGNFNSLIV
;
A
#
# COMPACT_ATOMS: atom_id res chain seq x y z
N MET A 1 -15.61 14.31 -48.46
CA MET A 1 -14.27 14.33 -47.82
C MET A 1 -14.26 15.16 -46.52
N GLU A 2 -14.97 16.29 -46.47
CA GLU A 2 -15.07 17.12 -45.26
C GLU A 2 -16.10 16.61 -44.23
N GLU A 3 -17.18 15.96 -44.67
CA GLU A 3 -18.10 15.20 -43.80
C GLU A 3 -17.44 13.94 -43.24
N THR A 4 -16.68 13.21 -44.05
CA THR A 4 -15.92 12.02 -43.63
C THR A 4 -14.83 12.38 -42.60
N ARG A 5 -14.28 13.60 -42.67
CA ARG A 5 -13.32 14.14 -41.70
C ARG A 5 -14.00 14.69 -40.43
N LYS A 6 -15.27 15.09 -40.51
CA LYS A 6 -16.12 15.44 -39.36
C LYS A 6 -16.64 14.20 -38.64
N ASP A 7 -16.98 13.15 -39.37
CA ASP A 7 -17.35 11.85 -38.80
C ASP A 7 -16.12 11.11 -38.27
N SER A 8 -14.96 11.15 -38.92
CA SER A 8 -13.73 10.62 -38.33
C SER A 8 -13.28 11.42 -37.10
N ARG A 9 -13.56 12.73 -37.03
CA ARG A 9 -13.35 13.55 -35.82
C ARG A 9 -14.41 13.29 -34.74
N ARG A 10 -15.65 12.94 -35.11
CA ARG A 10 -16.70 12.53 -34.17
C ARG A 10 -16.42 11.13 -33.63
N GLU A 11 -16.04 10.18 -34.47
CA GLU A 11 -15.65 8.82 -34.10
C GLU A 11 -14.33 8.79 -33.32
N SER A 12 -13.34 9.63 -33.66
CA SER A 12 -12.13 9.79 -32.81
C SER A 12 -12.42 10.48 -31.48
N MET A 13 -13.51 11.24 -31.38
CA MET A 13 -14.01 11.86 -30.13
C MET A 13 -14.90 10.89 -29.32
N PHE A 14 -15.31 9.75 -29.90
CA PHE A 14 -16.11 8.71 -29.23
C PHE A 14 -15.25 7.61 -28.57
N VAL A 15 -13.95 7.55 -28.88
CA VAL A 15 -12.98 6.63 -28.24
C VAL A 15 -12.13 7.34 -27.17
N GLU A 16 -12.46 8.59 -26.86
CA GLU A 16 -11.81 9.40 -25.82
C GLU A 16 -12.29 8.93 -24.43
N ASP A 17 -11.36 8.57 -23.55
CA ASP A 17 -11.59 8.08 -22.18
C ASP A 17 -12.78 8.79 -21.50
N THR A 18 -13.88 8.05 -21.32
CA THR A 18 -15.21 8.52 -20.87
C THR A 18 -15.23 8.90 -19.39
N ALA A 19 -14.38 9.83 -18.99
CA ALA A 19 -14.43 10.39 -17.66
C ALA A 19 -15.67 11.27 -17.49
N VAL A 20 -16.36 11.12 -16.36
CA VAL A 20 -17.63 11.77 -16.06
C VAL A 20 -17.51 12.71 -14.86
N ASP A 21 -18.34 13.75 -14.83
CA ASP A 21 -18.54 14.59 -13.65
C ASP A 21 -19.31 13.82 -12.57
N TRP A 22 -19.48 14.42 -11.40
CA TRP A 22 -20.24 13.80 -10.30
C TRP A 22 -21.71 13.48 -10.63
N ARG A 23 -22.27 14.06 -11.71
CA ARG A 23 -23.63 13.82 -12.21
C ARG A 23 -23.67 12.84 -13.38
N GLY A 24 -22.56 12.23 -13.75
CA GLY A 24 -22.48 11.29 -14.88
C GLY A 24 -22.42 11.96 -16.26
N ARG A 25 -22.18 13.28 -16.35
CA ARG A 25 -22.02 14.00 -17.63
C ARG A 25 -20.55 13.98 -18.06
N PRO A 26 -20.24 14.04 -19.37
CA PRO A 26 -18.86 14.02 -19.84
C PRO A 26 -18.03 15.20 -19.29
N CYS A 27 -16.79 14.91 -18.91
CA CYS A 27 -15.86 15.90 -18.37
C CYS A 27 -15.46 16.95 -19.42
N LYS A 28 -15.36 18.22 -18.98
CA LYS A 28 -14.77 19.30 -19.78
C LYS A 28 -13.30 19.50 -19.41
N PRO A 29 -12.34 19.47 -20.37
CA PRO A 29 -10.90 19.46 -20.10
C PRO A 29 -10.36 20.70 -19.38
N ASN A 30 -11.00 21.87 -19.55
CA ASN A 30 -10.59 23.12 -18.87
C ASN A 30 -11.27 23.35 -17.51
N LYS A 31 -12.22 22.49 -17.11
CA LYS A 31 -13.02 22.67 -15.89
C LYS A 31 -12.86 21.56 -14.87
N HIS A 32 -12.56 20.34 -15.31
CA HIS A 32 -12.48 19.17 -14.43
C HIS A 32 -11.06 18.60 -14.39
N GLY A 33 -10.67 18.07 -13.24
CA GLY A 33 -9.34 17.56 -12.97
C GLY A 33 -8.31 18.65 -12.65
N GLY A 34 -7.03 18.26 -12.66
CA GLY A 34 -5.90 19.11 -12.33
C GLY A 34 -5.52 19.09 -10.84
N MET A 35 -4.47 19.86 -10.52
CA MET A 35 -3.91 19.92 -9.17
C MET A 35 -4.90 20.50 -8.16
N THR A 36 -5.75 21.44 -8.58
CA THR A 36 -6.78 22.04 -7.71
C THR A 36 -7.77 20.99 -7.21
N ALA A 37 -8.20 20.07 -8.08
CA ALA A 37 -9.03 18.94 -7.69
C ALA A 37 -8.26 18.00 -6.75
N ALA A 38 -7.00 17.68 -7.08
CA ALA A 38 -6.17 16.81 -6.26
C ALA A 38 -5.93 17.35 -4.83
N VAL A 39 -5.84 18.66 -4.62
CA VAL A 39 -5.65 19.28 -3.28
C VAL A 39 -6.80 18.94 -2.31
N PHE A 40 -8.05 18.87 -2.78
CA PHE A 40 -9.17 18.46 -1.93
C PHE A 40 -9.03 17.00 -1.47
N VAL A 41 -8.54 16.13 -2.36
CA VAL A 41 -8.25 14.72 -2.05
C VAL A 41 -7.08 14.59 -1.07
N LEU A 42 -6.05 15.44 -1.21
CA LEU A 42 -4.95 15.53 -0.24
C LEU A 42 -5.42 15.99 1.14
N GLY A 43 -6.38 16.92 1.19
CA GLY A 43 -7.03 17.35 2.43
C GLY A 43 -7.74 16.19 3.12
N LEU A 44 -8.56 15.43 2.38
CA LEU A 44 -9.19 14.20 2.88
C LEU A 44 -8.12 13.22 3.42
N GLN A 45 -7.05 12.98 2.67
CA GLN A 45 -5.96 12.08 3.08
C GLN A 45 -5.33 12.47 4.42
N ALA A 46 -5.06 13.77 4.63
CA ALA A 46 -4.44 14.25 5.87
C ALA A 46 -5.38 14.13 7.07
N PHE A 47 -6.64 14.54 6.91
CA PHE A 47 -7.62 14.54 8.00
C PHE A 47 -8.12 13.13 8.36
N GLU A 48 -8.35 12.25 7.38
CA GLU A 48 -8.67 10.85 7.63
C GLU A 48 -7.54 10.16 8.39
N MET A 49 -6.30 10.34 7.92
CA MET A 49 -5.13 9.73 8.55
C MET A 49 -4.94 10.23 9.99
N MET A 50 -5.18 11.52 10.22
CA MET A 50 -5.13 12.11 11.56
C MET A 50 -6.15 11.46 12.51
N ALA A 51 -7.40 11.30 12.06
CA ALA A 51 -8.47 10.73 12.86
C ALA A 51 -8.22 9.25 13.20
N ILE A 52 -7.89 8.44 12.19
CA ILE A 52 -7.70 6.99 12.34
C ILE A 52 -6.42 6.66 13.11
N ALA A 53 -5.32 7.38 12.89
CA ALA A 53 -4.06 7.15 13.60
C ALA A 53 -4.19 7.46 15.09
N ALA A 54 -4.90 8.53 15.45
CA ALA A 54 -5.13 8.89 16.85
C ALA A 54 -5.95 7.84 17.59
N VAL A 55 -6.99 7.28 16.95
CA VAL A 55 -7.75 6.18 17.54
C VAL A 55 -6.93 4.90 17.56
N GLY A 56 -6.36 4.47 16.43
CA GLY A 56 -5.63 3.21 16.32
C GLY A 56 -4.48 3.07 17.33
N ASN A 57 -3.71 4.13 17.58
CA ASN A 57 -2.52 4.06 18.43
C ASN A 57 -2.82 4.17 19.94
N ASN A 58 -3.94 4.77 20.35
CA ASN A 58 -4.27 4.97 21.77
C ASN A 58 -5.56 4.27 22.21
N LEU A 59 -6.24 3.55 21.32
CA LEU A 59 -7.46 2.79 21.63
C LEU A 59 -7.23 1.77 22.74
N ILE A 60 -6.03 1.19 22.86
CA ILE A 60 -5.71 0.23 23.92
C ILE A 60 -5.97 0.81 25.31
N THR A 61 -5.66 2.10 25.51
CA THR A 61 -5.84 2.81 26.77
C THR A 61 -7.32 2.90 27.13
N TYR A 62 -8.18 3.21 26.17
CA TYR A 62 -9.63 3.24 26.36
C TYR A 62 -10.20 1.85 26.67
N VAL A 63 -9.79 0.83 25.91
CA VAL A 63 -10.31 -0.54 26.07
C VAL A 63 -9.89 -1.15 27.42
N PHE A 64 -8.68 -0.84 27.88
CA PHE A 64 -8.17 -1.31 29.15
C PHE A 64 -8.73 -0.52 30.34
N ASN A 65 -8.61 0.81 30.32
CA ASN A 65 -8.96 1.64 31.48
C ASN A 65 -10.46 1.91 31.61
N GLU A 66 -11.17 2.13 30.51
CA GLU A 66 -12.58 2.56 30.57
C GLU A 66 -13.55 1.41 30.29
N MET A 67 -13.18 0.46 29.43
CA MET A 67 -14.01 -0.72 29.14
C MET A 67 -13.68 -1.93 30.04
N HIS A 68 -12.65 -1.80 30.88
CA HIS A 68 -12.15 -2.80 31.83
C HIS A 68 -11.83 -4.17 31.21
N PHE A 69 -11.44 -4.23 29.93
CA PHE A 69 -11.02 -5.50 29.34
C PHE A 69 -9.60 -5.87 29.81
N PRO A 70 -9.32 -7.17 30.02
CA PRO A 70 -7.97 -7.64 30.31
C PRO A 70 -6.97 -7.16 29.26
N LEU A 71 -5.72 -6.86 29.67
CA LEU A 71 -4.69 -6.30 28.79
C LEU A 71 -4.49 -7.11 27.50
N SER A 72 -4.49 -8.45 27.60
CA SER A 72 -4.37 -9.35 26.45
C SER A 72 -5.54 -9.22 25.47
N LYS A 73 -6.78 -9.12 25.99
CA LYS A 73 -7.99 -8.91 25.19
C LYS A 73 -8.00 -7.52 24.55
N SER A 74 -7.51 -6.50 25.27
CA SER A 74 -7.38 -5.13 24.77
C SER A 74 -6.39 -5.04 23.60
N ALA A 75 -5.18 -5.61 23.76
CA ALA A 75 -4.18 -5.66 22.70
C ALA A 75 -4.71 -6.39 21.45
N ASN A 76 -5.34 -7.56 21.62
CA ASN A 76 -5.95 -8.31 20.52
C ASN A 76 -7.06 -7.53 19.82
N THR A 77 -7.87 -6.78 20.58
CA THR A 77 -8.96 -5.96 20.01
C THR A 77 -8.39 -4.88 19.09
N VAL A 78 -7.34 -4.18 19.52
CA VAL A 78 -6.68 -3.14 18.71
C VAL A 78 -6.01 -3.73 17.48
N THR A 79 -5.23 -4.80 17.62
CA THR A 79 -4.56 -5.43 16.46
C THR A 79 -5.57 -6.00 15.47
N ASN A 80 -6.67 -6.60 15.95
CA ASN A 80 -7.75 -7.09 15.09
C ASN A 80 -8.48 -5.95 14.39
N PHE A 81 -8.73 -4.83 15.09
CA PHE A 81 -9.32 -3.63 14.50
C PHE A 81 -8.44 -3.10 13.36
N ILE A 82 -7.16 -2.82 13.62
CA ILE A 82 -6.20 -2.32 12.61
C ILE A 82 -6.06 -3.33 11.46
N GLY A 83 -5.92 -4.62 11.77
CA GLY A 83 -5.87 -5.68 10.76
C GLY A 83 -7.12 -5.73 9.88
N THR A 84 -8.30 -5.51 10.47
CA THR A 84 -9.59 -5.48 9.76
C THR A 84 -9.70 -4.25 8.85
N VAL A 85 -9.28 -3.06 9.31
CA VAL A 85 -9.22 -1.84 8.48
C VAL A 85 -8.45 -2.13 7.19
N PHE A 86 -7.24 -2.68 7.32
CA PHE A 86 -6.39 -2.98 6.17
C PHE A 86 -6.91 -4.14 5.31
N LEU A 87 -7.59 -5.13 5.90
CA LEU A 87 -8.20 -6.21 5.12
C LEU A 87 -9.39 -5.69 4.28
N LEU A 88 -10.23 -4.85 4.87
CA LEU A 88 -11.39 -4.24 4.21
C LEU A 88 -10.99 -3.28 3.09
N SER A 89 -9.72 -2.87 3.00
CA SER A 89 -9.23 -2.14 1.83
C SER A 89 -9.32 -2.93 0.53
N LEU A 90 -9.13 -4.25 0.56
CA LEU A 90 -9.34 -5.10 -0.63
C LEU A 90 -10.80 -5.05 -1.07
N PHE A 91 -11.72 -5.08 -0.11
CA PHE A 91 -13.15 -4.98 -0.36
C PHE A 91 -13.52 -3.62 -0.97
N GLY A 92 -13.01 -2.52 -0.40
CA GLY A 92 -13.26 -1.18 -0.92
C GLY A 92 -12.67 -0.92 -2.30
N GLY A 93 -11.47 -1.45 -2.58
CA GLY A 93 -10.86 -1.39 -3.92
C GLY A 93 -11.68 -2.18 -4.95
N PHE A 94 -12.11 -3.40 -4.59
CA PHE A 94 -12.98 -4.22 -5.43
C PHE A 94 -14.33 -3.54 -5.73
N LEU A 95 -14.97 -2.98 -4.71
CA LEU A 95 -16.28 -2.33 -4.82
C LEU A 95 -16.22 -1.06 -5.68
N SER A 96 -15.15 -0.27 -5.52
CA SER A 96 -14.87 0.91 -6.36
C SER A 96 -14.68 0.52 -7.82
N ASP A 97 -13.76 -0.40 -8.10
CA ASP A 97 -13.41 -0.73 -9.49
C ASP A 97 -14.54 -1.48 -10.21
N SER A 98 -15.33 -2.29 -9.47
CA SER A 98 -16.35 -3.16 -10.07
C SER A 98 -17.74 -2.55 -10.19
N TYR A 99 -18.17 -1.69 -9.25
CA TYR A 99 -19.58 -1.28 -9.13
C TYR A 99 -19.82 0.22 -8.95
N LEU A 100 -19.15 0.87 -7.99
CA LEU A 100 -19.54 2.23 -7.55
C LEU A 100 -18.68 3.34 -8.17
N GLY A 101 -17.45 3.05 -8.58
CA GLY A 101 -16.44 4.06 -8.87
C GLY A 101 -15.84 4.71 -7.61
N SER A 102 -14.68 5.32 -7.74
CA SER A 102 -13.88 5.77 -6.58
C SER A 102 -14.55 6.89 -5.79
N PHE A 103 -15.14 7.89 -6.46
CA PHE A 103 -15.79 9.03 -5.80
C PHE A 103 -16.97 8.60 -4.92
N TRP A 104 -17.90 7.82 -5.46
CA TRP A 104 -19.06 7.35 -4.70
C TRP A 104 -18.67 6.40 -3.57
N THR A 105 -17.66 5.55 -3.78
CA THR A 105 -17.13 4.69 -2.73
C THR A 105 -16.58 5.54 -1.58
N MET A 106 -15.71 6.52 -1.85
CA MET A 106 -15.19 7.40 -0.79
C MET A 106 -16.29 8.17 -0.06
N LEU A 107 -17.30 8.67 -0.78
CA LEU A 107 -18.39 9.43 -0.17
C LEU A 107 -19.23 8.57 0.78
N ILE A 108 -19.71 7.41 0.32
CA ILE A 108 -20.55 6.50 1.11
C ILE A 108 -19.78 5.99 2.33
N PHE A 109 -18.59 5.44 2.10
CA PHE A 109 -17.79 4.86 3.18
C PHE A 109 -17.21 5.92 4.12
N GLY A 110 -17.07 7.17 3.66
CA GLY A 110 -16.62 8.26 4.51
C GLY A 110 -17.71 8.63 5.53
N PHE A 111 -18.98 8.66 5.12
CA PHE A 111 -20.10 8.80 6.05
C PHE A 111 -20.23 7.62 7.02
N VAL A 112 -19.94 6.39 6.56
CA VAL A 112 -19.89 5.20 7.42
C VAL A 112 -18.79 5.35 8.47
N GLU A 113 -17.59 5.80 8.07
CA GLU A 113 -16.48 6.05 8.98
C GLU A 113 -16.82 7.15 10.01
N LEU A 114 -17.36 8.27 9.55
CA LEU A 114 -17.79 9.37 10.41
C LEU A 114 -18.83 8.91 11.43
N SER A 115 -19.79 8.08 11.01
CA SER A 115 -20.80 7.50 11.91
C SER A 115 -20.14 6.62 12.98
N GLY A 116 -19.11 5.85 12.61
CA GLY A 116 -18.31 5.07 13.56
C GLY A 116 -17.58 5.94 14.59
N PHE A 117 -16.95 7.03 14.17
CA PHE A 117 -16.29 7.98 15.09
C PHE A 117 -17.29 8.69 16.02
N ILE A 118 -18.45 9.10 15.50
CA ILE A 118 -19.53 9.69 16.31
C ILE A 118 -19.97 8.70 17.38
N LEU A 119 -20.18 7.42 17.03
CA LEU A 119 -20.56 6.39 17.99
C LEU A 119 -19.49 6.14 19.06
N LEU A 120 -18.20 6.13 18.68
CA LEU A 120 -17.09 6.03 19.65
C LEU A 120 -17.05 7.23 20.59
N SER A 121 -17.22 8.45 20.07
CA SER A 121 -17.23 9.67 20.87
C SER A 121 -18.43 9.72 21.83
N VAL A 122 -19.63 9.38 21.36
CA VAL A 122 -20.82 9.29 22.21
C VAL A 122 -20.67 8.23 23.28
N GLN A 123 -20.11 7.06 22.95
CA GLN A 123 -19.88 6.01 23.92
C GLN A 123 -18.89 6.43 25.02
N ALA A 124 -17.82 7.13 24.65
CA ALA A 124 -16.83 7.61 25.61
C ALA A 124 -17.36 8.76 26.48
N HIS A 125 -18.27 9.59 25.95
CA HIS A 125 -18.81 10.72 26.70
C HIS A 125 -19.99 10.35 27.62
N VAL A 126 -20.82 9.38 27.23
CA VAL A 126 -22.01 9.00 28.00
C VAL A 126 -21.66 7.94 29.03
N VAL A 127 -21.57 8.36 30.29
CA VAL A 127 -21.25 7.50 31.46
C VAL A 127 -22.14 6.24 31.55
N GLN A 128 -23.41 6.33 31.12
CA GLN A 128 -24.34 5.18 31.12
C GLN A 128 -23.91 4.06 30.16
N LEU A 129 -23.20 4.40 29.09
CA LEU A 129 -22.69 3.46 28.07
C LEU A 129 -21.34 2.84 28.47
N GLN A 130 -20.75 3.29 29.58
CA GLN A 130 -19.49 2.78 30.13
C GLN A 130 -19.74 1.92 31.38
N PRO A 131 -18.91 0.90 31.66
CA PRO A 131 -18.94 0.22 32.95
C PRO A 131 -18.61 1.20 34.08
N VAL A 132 -19.06 0.89 35.30
CA VAL A 132 -18.84 1.76 36.47
C VAL A 132 -17.35 1.95 36.70
N GLU A 133 -16.90 3.19 36.85
CA GLU A 133 -15.48 3.54 37.03
C GLU A 133 -14.80 2.63 38.06
N CYS A 134 -13.75 1.94 37.60
CA CYS A 134 -13.00 1.03 38.44
C CYS A 134 -11.52 1.08 38.06
N ASN A 135 -10.65 1.20 39.07
CA ASN A 135 -9.23 1.26 38.81
C ASN A 135 -8.68 -0.16 38.58
N MET A 136 -8.48 -0.51 37.30
CA MET A 136 -7.94 -1.80 36.85
C MET A 136 -6.54 -2.11 37.42
N MET A 137 -5.83 -1.12 37.97
CA MET A 137 -4.52 -1.30 38.60
C MET A 137 -4.60 -1.71 40.08
N GLN A 138 -5.78 -1.76 40.69
CA GLN A 138 -5.96 -2.20 42.08
C GLN A 138 -6.13 -3.72 42.18
N VAL A 139 -5.16 -4.38 42.83
CA VAL A 139 -5.06 -5.85 42.96
C VAL A 139 -6.27 -6.52 43.68
N ASN A 140 -7.03 -5.77 44.49
CA ASN A 140 -8.09 -6.31 45.35
C ASN A 140 -9.52 -6.15 44.82
N ARG A 141 -9.74 -5.61 43.61
CA ARG A 141 -11.09 -5.50 43.00
C ARG A 141 -11.04 -5.94 41.54
N ARG A 142 -11.81 -6.98 41.21
CA ARG A 142 -12.09 -7.35 39.81
C ARG A 142 -13.10 -6.34 39.27
N CYS A 143 -12.66 -5.44 38.39
CA CYS A 143 -13.56 -4.53 37.70
C CYS A 143 -14.51 -5.31 36.79
N GLU A 144 -15.74 -4.81 36.67
CA GLU A 144 -16.72 -5.44 35.80
C GLU A 144 -16.42 -5.07 34.33
N GLU A 145 -16.09 -6.09 33.52
CA GLU A 145 -15.89 -5.92 32.09
C GLU A 145 -17.18 -5.39 31.43
N ALA A 146 -17.04 -4.50 30.44
CA ALA A 146 -18.16 -4.10 29.61
C ALA A 146 -18.81 -5.33 28.92
N LYS A 147 -20.08 -5.60 29.24
CA LYS A 147 -20.85 -6.73 28.68
C LYS A 147 -22.17 -6.27 28.06
N GLY A 148 -22.75 -7.13 27.22
CA GLY A 148 -24.06 -6.90 26.60
C GLY A 148 -24.03 -5.71 25.63
N TYR A 149 -24.95 -4.75 25.82
CA TYR A 149 -25.14 -3.64 24.90
C TYR A 149 -23.93 -2.68 24.85
N LYS A 150 -23.22 -2.46 25.97
CA LYS A 150 -22.04 -1.57 26.05
C LYS A 150 -20.90 -2.06 25.15
N ALA A 151 -20.63 -3.36 25.19
CA ALA A 151 -19.64 -3.99 24.31
C ALA A 151 -20.13 -4.05 22.85
N SER A 152 -21.42 -4.27 22.63
CA SER A 152 -21.99 -4.35 21.28
C SER A 152 -21.89 -3.01 20.54
N ILE A 153 -22.19 -1.89 21.22
CA ILE A 153 -22.03 -0.54 20.68
C ILE A 153 -20.55 -0.27 20.35
N PHE A 154 -19.64 -0.67 21.25
CA PHE A 154 -18.21 -0.49 21.05
C PHE A 154 -17.68 -1.21 19.81
N TYR A 155 -17.95 -2.52 19.69
CA TYR A 155 -17.53 -3.29 18.53
C TYR A 155 -18.24 -2.82 17.25
N GLY A 156 -19.51 -2.44 17.34
CA GLY A 156 -20.25 -1.85 16.22
C GLY A 156 -19.57 -0.57 15.72
N ALA A 157 -19.20 0.33 16.63
CA ALA A 157 -18.50 1.57 16.29
C ALA A 157 -17.11 1.30 15.69
N LEU A 158 -16.32 0.40 16.29
CA LEU A 158 -15.02 0.00 15.75
C LEU A 158 -15.12 -0.61 14.34
N TYR A 159 -16.07 -1.50 14.11
CA TYR A 159 -16.22 -2.12 12.79
C TYR A 159 -16.77 -1.17 11.73
N LEU A 160 -17.58 -0.17 12.13
CA LEU A 160 -17.99 0.92 11.23
C LEU A 160 -16.78 1.77 10.82
N VAL A 161 -15.93 2.17 11.77
CA VAL A 161 -14.67 2.87 11.47
C VAL A 161 -13.78 2.00 10.58
N ALA A 162 -13.65 0.70 10.88
CA ALA A 162 -12.82 -0.21 10.09
C ALA A 162 -13.32 -0.37 8.65
N LEU A 163 -14.63 -0.51 8.46
CA LEU A 163 -15.25 -0.61 7.15
C LEU A 163 -15.12 0.68 6.35
N GLY A 164 -15.36 1.82 6.99
CA GLY A 164 -15.21 3.14 6.39
C GLY A 164 -13.76 3.41 5.96
N SER A 165 -12.83 3.45 6.92
CA SER A 165 -11.42 3.74 6.67
C SER A 165 -10.78 2.75 5.69
N GLY A 166 -11.08 1.45 5.84
CA GLY A 166 -10.61 0.42 4.93
C GLY A 166 -11.01 0.72 3.48
N CYS A 167 -12.27 1.07 3.26
CA CYS A 167 -12.76 1.38 1.91
C CYS A 167 -12.30 2.74 1.38
N LEU A 168 -11.89 3.68 2.23
CA LEU A 168 -11.40 4.99 1.81
C LEU A 168 -9.97 4.93 1.27
N LYS A 169 -9.05 4.32 2.02
CA LYS A 169 -7.60 4.38 1.77
C LYS A 169 -7.16 4.11 0.32
N PRO A 170 -7.52 2.97 -0.32
CA PRO A 170 -7.07 2.71 -1.69
C PRO A 170 -7.69 3.67 -2.70
N ASN A 171 -8.91 4.14 -2.43
CA ASN A 171 -9.68 4.99 -3.33
C ASN A 171 -9.24 6.46 -3.29
N ILE A 172 -8.70 6.94 -2.17
CA ILE A 172 -8.12 8.30 -2.06
C ILE A 172 -6.95 8.45 -3.04
N ILE A 173 -6.04 7.47 -3.04
CA ILE A 173 -4.84 7.50 -3.89
C ILE A 173 -5.20 7.32 -5.36
N SER A 174 -6.08 6.37 -5.70
CA SER A 174 -6.49 6.14 -7.09
C SER A 174 -7.27 7.33 -7.65
N HIS A 175 -8.24 7.85 -6.90
CA HIS A 175 -9.04 8.99 -7.32
C HIS A 175 -8.22 10.27 -7.49
N GLY A 176 -7.27 10.54 -6.58
CA GLY A 176 -6.39 11.69 -6.69
C GLY A 176 -5.44 11.60 -7.90
N ALA A 177 -4.95 10.40 -8.22
CA ALA A 177 -4.15 10.15 -9.42
C ALA A 177 -4.97 10.38 -10.71
N ASP A 178 -6.24 9.97 -10.71
CA ASP A 178 -7.15 10.17 -11.86
C ASP A 178 -7.39 11.65 -12.20
N GLN A 179 -7.25 12.55 -11.22
CA GLN A 179 -7.38 13.99 -11.48
C GLN A 179 -6.27 14.53 -12.39
N LEU A 180 -5.13 13.85 -12.48
CA LEU A 180 -3.94 14.33 -13.19
C LEU A 180 -3.69 13.59 -14.51
N ARG A 181 -4.55 12.65 -14.88
CA ARG A 181 -4.49 11.92 -16.14
C ARG A 181 -5.03 12.81 -17.27
N ASN A 182 -4.14 13.41 -18.07
CA ASN A 182 -4.44 14.18 -19.29
C ASN A 182 -3.58 13.66 -20.46
N ASP A 183 -4.12 13.65 -21.69
CA ASP A 183 -3.60 12.98 -22.92
C ASP A 183 -2.25 13.47 -23.50
N THR A 184 -1.37 14.09 -22.71
CA THR A 184 -0.04 14.52 -23.16
C THR A 184 1.08 13.92 -22.30
N ASP A 185 1.60 12.78 -22.76
CA ASP A 185 2.46 11.82 -22.03
C ASP A 185 3.65 12.42 -21.25
N LEU A 186 4.33 13.45 -21.78
CA LEU A 186 5.57 13.96 -21.18
C LEU A 186 5.37 14.88 -19.96
N LYS A 187 4.28 15.67 -19.92
CA LYS A 187 3.98 16.53 -18.76
C LYS A 187 3.21 15.78 -17.66
N GLN A 188 2.64 14.63 -18.00
CA GLN A 188 1.82 13.80 -17.11
C GLN A 188 2.65 13.12 -16.02
N SER A 189 3.76 12.45 -16.38
CA SER A 189 4.61 11.71 -15.42
C SER A 189 5.11 12.60 -14.27
N LYS A 190 5.54 13.83 -14.57
CA LYS A 190 6.03 14.79 -13.57
C LYS A 190 4.93 15.28 -12.61
N LYS A 191 3.73 15.58 -13.13
CA LYS A 191 2.59 16.04 -12.32
C LYS A 191 2.09 14.93 -11.39
N LEU A 192 2.02 13.71 -11.90
CA LEU A 192 1.60 12.55 -11.14
C LEU A 192 2.60 12.18 -10.01
N SER A 193 3.90 12.22 -10.30
CA SER A 193 4.93 12.04 -9.28
C SER A 193 4.84 13.12 -8.19
N THR A 194 4.61 14.37 -8.58
CA THR A 194 4.41 15.48 -7.63
C THR A 194 3.20 15.20 -6.72
N PHE A 195 2.10 14.69 -7.27
CA PHE A 195 0.94 14.31 -6.48
C PHE A 195 1.23 13.20 -5.48
N PHE A 196 1.88 12.12 -5.89
CA PHE A 196 2.22 11.03 -4.97
C PHE A 196 3.12 11.53 -3.82
N ASN A 197 4.08 12.41 -4.11
CA ASN A 197 4.92 13.03 -3.09
C ASN A 197 4.08 13.92 -2.15
N CYS A 198 3.16 14.73 -2.67
CA CYS A 198 2.24 15.52 -1.84
C CYS A 198 1.28 14.65 -1.01
N ALA A 199 0.78 13.55 -1.56
CA ALA A 199 -0.08 12.60 -0.86
C ALA A 199 0.64 11.93 0.30
N TYR A 200 1.89 11.52 0.07
CA TYR A 200 2.75 10.97 1.12
C TYR A 200 3.08 12.00 2.20
N PHE A 201 3.36 13.25 1.81
CA PHE A 201 3.56 14.34 2.77
C PHE A 201 2.30 14.62 3.61
N ALA A 202 1.12 14.64 2.99
CA ALA A 202 -0.15 14.79 3.67
C ALA A 202 -0.40 13.64 4.67
N PHE A 203 -0.11 12.40 4.26
CA PHE A 203 -0.15 11.21 5.11
C PHE A 203 0.77 11.36 6.33
N CYS A 204 2.06 11.67 6.13
CA CYS A 204 3.01 11.82 7.23
C CYS A 204 2.66 12.97 8.18
N THR A 205 2.11 14.08 7.64
CA THR A 205 1.66 15.21 8.46
C THR A 205 0.48 14.83 9.33
N GLY A 206 -0.50 14.10 8.79
CA GLY A 206 -1.65 13.58 9.54
C GLY A 206 -1.23 12.65 10.68
N GLU A 207 -0.36 11.68 10.41
CA GLU A 207 0.24 10.78 11.41
C GLU A 207 1.02 11.54 12.49
N LEU A 208 1.84 12.52 12.10
CA LEU A 208 2.64 13.30 13.04
C LEU A 208 1.74 14.07 14.03
N VAL A 209 0.71 14.75 13.53
CA VAL A 209 -0.25 15.50 14.36
C VAL A 209 -1.04 14.55 15.27
N ALA A 210 -1.46 13.39 14.75
CA ALA A 210 -2.16 12.38 15.53
C ALA A 210 -1.33 11.86 16.71
N LEU A 211 -0.11 11.40 16.43
CA LEU A 211 0.76 10.75 17.42
C LEU A 211 1.38 11.70 18.44
N THR A 212 1.37 13.01 18.17
CA THR A 212 1.86 14.03 19.09
C THR A 212 0.71 14.73 19.79
N VAL A 213 -0.01 15.59 19.07
CA VAL A 213 -1.05 16.47 19.63
C VAL A 213 -2.26 15.67 20.09
N LEU A 214 -2.84 14.80 19.25
CA LEU A 214 -4.07 14.09 19.62
C LEU A 214 -3.82 13.05 20.70
N VAL A 215 -2.72 12.29 20.65
CA VAL A 215 -2.34 11.36 21.73
C VAL A 215 -2.11 12.11 23.04
N TRP A 216 -1.49 13.28 23.00
CA TRP A 216 -1.33 14.11 24.19
C TRP A 216 -2.68 14.57 24.76
N VAL A 217 -3.59 15.04 23.91
CA VAL A 217 -4.97 15.44 24.29
C VAL A 217 -5.72 14.25 24.89
N GLN A 218 -5.70 13.09 24.25
CA GLN A 218 -6.33 11.86 24.75
C GLN A 218 -5.82 11.47 26.15
N THR A 219 -4.51 11.61 26.36
CA THR A 219 -3.88 11.18 27.63
C THR A 219 -4.11 12.19 28.76
N HIS A 220 -4.21 13.50 28.47
CA HIS A 220 -4.33 14.54 29.50
C HIS A 220 -5.77 15.05 29.71
N SER A 221 -6.58 15.09 28.64
CA SER A 221 -7.94 15.65 28.65
C SER A 221 -9.04 14.59 28.63
N GLY A 222 -8.69 13.30 28.49
CA GLY A 222 -9.65 12.19 28.42
C GLY A 222 -9.85 11.65 27.01
N MET A 223 -10.28 10.39 26.92
CA MET A 223 -10.51 9.70 25.64
C MET A 223 -11.77 10.20 24.93
N ASP A 224 -12.76 10.69 25.66
CA ASP A 224 -13.98 11.28 25.13
C ASP A 224 -13.70 12.51 24.27
N VAL A 225 -12.88 13.44 24.77
CA VAL A 225 -12.39 14.61 24.03
C VAL A 225 -11.55 14.16 22.84
N GLY A 226 -10.68 13.17 23.03
CA GLY A 226 -9.85 12.62 21.97
C GLY A 226 -10.64 12.06 20.79
N PHE A 227 -11.67 11.24 21.04
CA PHE A 227 -12.55 10.71 20.00
C PHE A 227 -13.44 11.80 19.37
N GLY A 228 -13.85 12.80 20.15
CA GLY A 228 -14.54 13.99 19.63
C GLY A 228 -13.69 14.75 18.61
N VAL A 229 -12.41 14.99 18.93
CA VAL A 229 -11.46 15.64 18.01
C VAL A 229 -11.24 14.81 16.74
N SER A 230 -11.09 13.48 16.85
CA SER A 230 -11.01 12.59 15.69
C SER A 230 -12.28 12.66 14.82
N THR A 231 -13.46 12.78 15.44
CA THR A 231 -14.74 12.94 14.72
C THR A 231 -14.76 14.24 13.91
N VAL A 232 -14.34 15.36 14.51
CA VAL A 232 -14.25 16.65 13.83
C VAL A 232 -13.23 16.60 12.69
N ALA A 233 -12.06 15.99 12.90
CA ALA A 233 -11.05 15.82 11.86
C ALA A 233 -11.63 15.03 10.67
N MET A 234 -12.27 13.89 10.89
CA MET A 234 -12.89 13.12 9.81
C MET A 234 -13.99 13.90 9.08
N ALA A 235 -14.83 14.65 9.82
CA ALA A 235 -15.84 15.52 9.22
C ALA A 235 -15.21 16.60 8.32
N MET A 236 -14.09 17.21 8.74
CA MET A 236 -13.34 18.15 7.90
C MET A 236 -12.78 17.49 6.64
N GLY A 237 -12.29 16.24 6.73
CA GLY A 237 -11.86 15.45 5.59
C GLY A 237 -12.99 15.21 4.57
N LEU A 238 -14.18 14.83 5.05
CA LEU A 238 -15.37 14.68 4.20
C LEU A 238 -15.80 16.00 3.56
N MET A 239 -15.73 17.12 4.30
CA MET A 239 -16.02 18.43 3.75
C MET A 239 -15.04 18.81 2.63
N CYS A 240 -13.75 18.44 2.76
CA CYS A 240 -12.78 18.60 1.67
C CYS A 240 -13.22 17.81 0.43
N LEU A 241 -13.60 16.52 0.60
CA LEU A 241 -14.08 15.69 -0.50
C LEU A 241 -15.29 16.31 -1.20
N ILE A 242 -16.33 16.68 -0.44
CA ILE A 242 -17.57 17.23 -0.98
C ILE A 242 -17.33 18.57 -1.69
N SER A 243 -16.45 19.42 -1.16
CA SER A 243 -16.11 20.72 -1.75
C SER A 243 -15.51 20.59 -3.16
N GLY A 244 -14.74 19.52 -3.42
CA GLY A 244 -14.15 19.25 -4.73
C GLY A 244 -15.11 18.62 -5.75
N SER A 245 -16.32 18.22 -5.36
CA SER A 245 -17.26 17.45 -6.20
C SER A 245 -17.54 18.06 -7.59
N PHE A 246 -17.59 19.39 -7.70
CA PHE A 246 -17.84 20.10 -8.95
C PHE A 246 -16.64 20.16 -9.91
N ILE A 247 -15.45 19.80 -9.45
CA ILE A 247 -14.17 19.92 -10.19
C ILE A 247 -13.58 18.52 -10.47
N TYR A 248 -14.04 17.47 -9.80
CA TYR A 248 -13.49 16.13 -10.02
C TYR A 248 -13.76 15.58 -11.42
N ARG A 249 -12.77 14.85 -11.92
CA ARG A 249 -12.82 13.94 -13.06
C ARG A 249 -12.99 12.53 -12.52
N ASN A 250 -14.16 11.91 -12.71
CA ASN A 250 -14.43 10.54 -12.23
C ASN A 250 -14.29 9.54 -13.37
N GLN A 251 -13.61 8.43 -13.12
CA GLN A 251 -13.61 7.30 -14.03
C GLN A 251 -14.81 6.39 -13.74
N PRO A 252 -15.58 5.96 -14.77
CA PRO A 252 -16.65 5.01 -14.58
C PRO A 252 -16.09 3.61 -14.21
N PRO A 253 -16.84 2.80 -13.44
CA PRO A 253 -16.43 1.43 -13.10
C PRO A 253 -16.34 0.57 -14.36
N ARG A 254 -15.33 -0.32 -14.43
CA ARG A 254 -15.00 -1.11 -15.64
C ARG A 254 -15.49 -2.57 -15.56
N GLY A 255 -16.31 -2.90 -14.56
CA GLY A 255 -16.91 -4.23 -14.35
C GLY A 255 -16.12 -5.13 -13.40
N THR A 256 -16.58 -6.37 -13.23
CA THR A 256 -16.06 -7.26 -12.17
C THR A 256 -14.63 -7.74 -12.42
N ILE A 257 -13.77 -7.64 -11.41
CA ILE A 257 -12.35 -8.09 -11.48
C ILE A 257 -12.20 -9.61 -11.34
N PHE A 258 -12.96 -10.25 -10.45
CA PHE A 258 -12.79 -11.68 -10.16
C PHE A 258 -13.34 -12.61 -11.24
N THR A 259 -14.36 -12.18 -11.98
CA THR A 259 -15.00 -13.01 -13.01
C THR A 259 -14.03 -13.31 -14.16
N PRO A 260 -13.30 -12.34 -14.75
CA PRO A 260 -12.24 -12.61 -15.73
C PRO A 260 -11.13 -13.52 -15.20
N ILE A 261 -10.70 -13.33 -13.94
CA ILE A 261 -9.68 -14.17 -13.31
C ILE A 261 -10.16 -15.63 -13.25
N ALA A 262 -11.38 -15.85 -12.74
CA ALA A 262 -11.98 -17.17 -12.65
C ALA A 262 -12.18 -17.80 -14.05
N GLN A 263 -12.62 -17.02 -15.03
CA GLN A 263 -12.78 -17.46 -16.42
C GLN A 263 -11.46 -17.97 -17.00
N VAL A 264 -10.36 -17.24 -16.81
CA VAL A 264 -9.03 -17.63 -17.29
C VAL A 264 -8.59 -18.96 -16.65
N PHE A 265 -8.74 -19.11 -15.34
CA PHE A 265 -8.40 -20.38 -14.67
C PHE A 265 -9.26 -21.54 -15.16
N VAL A 266 -10.58 -21.35 -15.23
CA VAL A 266 -11.52 -22.38 -15.70
C VAL A 266 -11.23 -22.78 -17.15
N ALA A 267 -11.02 -21.80 -18.04
CA ALA A 267 -10.69 -22.04 -19.44
C ALA A 267 -9.34 -22.75 -19.60
N ALA A 268 -8.31 -22.33 -18.87
CA ALA A 268 -6.99 -22.95 -18.88
C ALA A 268 -7.03 -24.41 -18.38
N ILE A 269 -7.76 -24.69 -17.29
CA ILE A 269 -7.93 -26.03 -16.74
C ILE A 269 -8.71 -26.92 -17.70
N ARG A 270 -9.79 -26.41 -18.30
CA ARG A 270 -10.58 -27.15 -19.32
C ARG A 270 -9.74 -27.49 -20.55
N LYS A 271 -8.85 -26.58 -20.97
CA LYS A 271 -7.94 -26.76 -22.12
C LYS A 271 -6.58 -27.34 -21.73
N ARG A 272 -6.42 -27.91 -20.52
CA ARG A 272 -5.12 -28.41 -20.01
C ARG A 272 -4.46 -29.46 -20.90
N LYS A 273 -5.24 -30.26 -21.63
CA LYS A 273 -4.76 -31.33 -22.53
C LYS A 273 -4.30 -30.81 -23.90
N GLN A 274 -4.56 -29.54 -24.23
CA GLN A 274 -4.14 -28.95 -25.50
C GLN A 274 -2.67 -28.55 -25.48
N ILE A 275 -2.02 -28.60 -26.64
CA ILE A 275 -0.62 -28.20 -26.83
C ILE A 275 -0.54 -26.67 -26.76
N CYS A 276 0.41 -26.11 -25.98
CA CYS A 276 0.62 -24.67 -25.94
C CYS A 276 1.12 -24.20 -27.33
N PRO A 277 0.46 -23.23 -27.99
CA PRO A 277 0.94 -22.70 -29.26
C PRO A 277 2.26 -21.94 -29.06
N SER A 278 3.19 -22.11 -29.99
CA SER A 278 4.47 -21.39 -30.02
C SER A 278 4.38 -20.00 -30.68
N ASN A 279 3.32 -19.72 -31.44
CA ASN A 279 3.11 -18.46 -32.17
C ASN A 279 1.98 -17.61 -31.55
N ALA A 280 2.30 -16.34 -31.27
CA ALA A 280 1.38 -15.37 -30.66
C ALA A 280 0.17 -14.99 -31.55
N GLU A 281 0.26 -15.22 -32.86
CA GLU A 281 -0.79 -14.92 -33.85
C GLU A 281 -1.97 -15.91 -33.79
N MET A 282 -1.79 -17.09 -33.19
CA MET A 282 -2.85 -18.09 -33.03
C MET A 282 -3.76 -17.84 -31.82
N LEU A 283 -3.47 -16.81 -30.99
CA LEU A 283 -4.27 -16.50 -29.80
C LEU A 283 -5.45 -15.58 -30.13
N HIS A 284 -6.60 -15.88 -29.53
CA HIS A 284 -7.82 -15.10 -29.68
C HIS A 284 -7.66 -13.65 -29.15
N GLY A 285 -7.79 -12.67 -30.04
CA GLY A 285 -7.63 -11.24 -29.75
C GLY A 285 -6.33 -10.61 -30.25
N SER A 286 -5.39 -11.40 -30.80
CA SER A 286 -4.10 -10.91 -31.33
C SER A 286 -4.24 -10.04 -32.59
N GLN A 287 -5.18 -10.36 -33.49
CA GLN A 287 -5.42 -9.61 -34.74
C GLN A 287 -6.04 -8.22 -34.55
N LYS A 288 -6.72 -7.95 -33.42
CA LYS A 288 -7.28 -6.63 -33.12
C LYS A 288 -6.23 -5.65 -32.60
N ILE A 289 -5.05 -6.14 -32.21
CA ILE A 289 -3.93 -5.33 -31.69
C ILE A 289 -3.04 -4.81 -32.82
N MET A 290 -2.99 -5.49 -33.98
CA MET A 290 -2.14 -5.10 -35.10
C MET A 290 -2.84 -4.14 -36.11
N SER A 291 -4.16 -3.98 -36.03
CA SER A 291 -4.97 -3.20 -36.98
C SER A 291 -5.39 -1.81 -36.48
N THR A 292 -5.08 -1.44 -35.23
CA THR A 292 -5.27 -0.08 -34.71
C THR A 292 -3.91 0.51 -34.31
N ASN A 293 -3.35 1.37 -35.16
CA ASN A 293 -2.29 2.30 -34.81
C ASN A 293 -2.82 3.34 -33.81
N SER A 294 -3.04 2.90 -32.57
CA SER A 294 -3.47 3.74 -31.46
C SER A 294 -2.72 3.27 -30.22
N THR A 295 -2.12 4.23 -29.53
CA THR A 295 -1.21 4.18 -28.39
C THR A 295 -1.80 3.53 -27.12
N SER A 296 -2.41 2.36 -27.24
CA SER A 296 -2.75 1.49 -26.11
C SER A 296 -1.57 0.57 -25.87
N SER A 297 -0.86 0.78 -24.76
CA SER A 297 0.32 0.03 -24.31
C SER A 297 0.28 -1.45 -24.73
N THR A 298 1.09 -1.82 -25.72
CA THR A 298 1.27 -3.19 -26.20
C THR A 298 1.67 -4.10 -25.04
N LEU A 299 0.74 -4.93 -24.56
CA LEU A 299 1.04 -6.00 -23.60
C LEU A 299 1.91 -7.04 -24.30
N ILE A 300 3.23 -6.93 -24.09
CA ILE A 300 4.22 -7.89 -24.59
C ILE A 300 3.91 -9.24 -23.95
N HIS A 301 3.66 -10.25 -24.79
CA HIS A 301 3.36 -11.62 -24.36
C HIS A 301 4.46 -12.16 -23.43
N THR A 302 4.08 -12.55 -22.21
CA THR A 302 5.04 -13.01 -21.20
C THR A 302 5.09 -14.54 -21.18
N HIS A 303 6.29 -15.12 -21.27
CA HIS A 303 6.49 -16.58 -21.27
C HIS A 303 6.26 -17.26 -19.89
N LYS A 304 5.90 -16.48 -18.86
CA LYS A 304 5.60 -16.94 -17.50
C LYS A 304 4.19 -17.50 -17.43
N PHE A 305 4.01 -18.57 -16.64
CA PHE A 305 2.74 -19.26 -16.49
C PHE A 305 2.11 -19.68 -17.84
N ARG A 306 2.90 -20.29 -18.74
CA ARG A 306 2.47 -20.71 -20.09
C ARG A 306 1.24 -21.62 -20.13
N PHE A 307 0.88 -22.24 -19.00
CA PHE A 307 -0.36 -23.01 -18.91
C PHE A 307 -1.62 -22.15 -19.01
N LEU A 308 -1.55 -20.86 -18.63
CA LEU A 308 -2.66 -19.91 -18.73
C LEU A 308 -2.93 -19.50 -20.18
N ASP A 309 -1.92 -19.53 -21.04
CA ASP A 309 -2.06 -19.24 -22.48
C ASP A 309 -2.99 -20.23 -23.18
N LYS A 310 -3.19 -21.41 -22.58
CA LYS A 310 -4.16 -22.40 -23.08
C LYS A 310 -5.60 -21.87 -23.06
N ALA A 311 -5.92 -20.88 -22.23
CA ALA A 311 -7.23 -20.25 -22.20
C ALA A 311 -7.58 -19.48 -23.48
N CYS A 312 -6.56 -19.03 -24.23
CA CYS A 312 -6.70 -18.23 -25.46
C CYS A 312 -6.76 -19.06 -26.75
N ILE A 313 -6.64 -20.40 -26.67
CA ILE A 313 -6.62 -21.27 -27.85
C ILE A 313 -8.03 -21.41 -28.40
N LYS A 314 -8.28 -20.95 -29.63
CA LYS A 314 -9.55 -21.21 -30.33
C LYS A 314 -9.58 -22.67 -30.77
N ILE A 315 -10.62 -23.42 -30.39
CA ILE A 315 -10.78 -24.81 -30.85
C ILE A 315 -11.69 -24.76 -32.06
N GLU A 316 -11.18 -25.06 -33.26
CA GLU A 316 -12.03 -25.29 -34.43
C GLU A 316 -12.79 -26.60 -34.26
N SER A 317 -13.94 -26.55 -33.56
CA SER A 317 -14.97 -27.57 -33.70
C SER A 317 -15.88 -27.14 -34.85
N GLY A 318 -16.05 -28.04 -35.82
CA GLY A 318 -16.62 -27.79 -37.15
C GLY A 318 -18.08 -27.33 -37.26
N ASN A 319 -18.63 -26.59 -36.29
CA ASN A 319 -19.85 -25.82 -36.48
C ASN A 319 -19.58 -24.35 -36.21
N LYS A 320 -19.52 -23.58 -37.31
CA LYS A 320 -19.56 -22.10 -37.29
C LYS A 320 -20.89 -21.65 -36.68
N THR A 321 -20.87 -20.50 -35.98
CA THR A 321 -22.00 -19.66 -35.50
C THR A 321 -22.54 -19.87 -34.08
N SER A 322 -21.66 -19.88 -33.06
CA SER A 322 -22.05 -19.40 -31.73
C SER A 322 -20.84 -18.79 -31.04
N ASP A 323 -20.96 -17.53 -30.58
CA ASP A 323 -19.93 -16.86 -29.78
C ASP A 323 -19.51 -17.79 -28.63
N GLU A 324 -18.24 -18.19 -28.62
CA GLU A 324 -17.73 -19.06 -27.56
C GLU A 324 -17.90 -18.36 -26.21
N SER A 325 -18.50 -19.06 -25.23
CA SER A 325 -18.71 -18.49 -23.89
C SER A 325 -17.38 -17.98 -23.30
N PRO A 326 -17.37 -16.83 -22.59
CA PRO A 326 -16.17 -16.29 -21.93
C PRO A 326 -15.47 -17.26 -20.95
N TRP A 327 -16.19 -18.29 -20.50
CA TRP A 327 -15.70 -19.39 -19.65
C TRP A 327 -15.00 -20.53 -20.41
N ARG A 328 -14.93 -20.45 -21.74
CA ARG A 328 -14.24 -21.39 -22.62
C ARG A 328 -13.15 -20.70 -23.43
N LEU A 329 -13.34 -19.44 -23.85
CA LEU A 329 -12.37 -18.67 -24.62
C LEU A 329 -12.13 -17.32 -23.96
N CYS A 330 -10.90 -17.07 -23.55
CA CYS A 330 -10.48 -15.79 -22.96
C CYS A 330 -9.65 -14.99 -23.97
N THR A 331 -9.58 -13.68 -23.76
CA THR A 331 -8.72 -12.79 -24.55
C THR A 331 -7.29 -12.78 -24.01
N VAL A 332 -6.31 -12.45 -24.87
CA VAL A 332 -4.89 -12.34 -24.48
C VAL A 332 -4.70 -11.32 -23.35
N SER A 333 -5.43 -10.20 -23.38
CA SER A 333 -5.38 -9.17 -22.33
C SER A 333 -5.81 -9.72 -20.96
N GLN A 334 -6.91 -10.47 -20.90
CA GLN A 334 -7.38 -11.10 -19.65
C GLN A 334 -6.35 -12.10 -19.10
N VAL A 335 -5.72 -12.90 -19.97
CA VAL A 335 -4.70 -13.86 -19.54
C VAL A 335 -3.44 -13.16 -19.02
N GLU A 336 -2.95 -12.13 -19.72
CA GLU A 336 -1.79 -11.36 -19.27
C GLU A 336 -2.06 -10.61 -17.97
N GLN A 337 -3.27 -10.09 -17.75
CA GLN A 337 -3.69 -9.51 -16.45
C GLN A 337 -3.57 -10.52 -15.30
N VAL A 338 -4.02 -11.77 -15.50
CA VAL A 338 -3.91 -12.83 -14.47
C VAL A 338 -2.46 -13.24 -14.25
N LYS A 339 -1.66 -13.36 -15.30
CA LYS A 339 -0.22 -13.64 -15.18
C LYS A 339 0.49 -12.58 -14.36
N ILE A 340 0.22 -11.31 -14.66
CA ILE A 340 0.70 -10.15 -13.91
C ILE A 340 0.38 -10.29 -12.43
N LEU A 341 -0.89 -10.56 -12.10
CA LEU A 341 -1.34 -10.66 -10.72
C LEU A 341 -0.58 -11.76 -9.97
N LEU A 342 -0.48 -12.96 -10.57
CA LEU A 342 0.23 -14.09 -9.99
C LEU A 342 1.74 -13.85 -9.86
N SER A 343 2.35 -13.13 -10.80
CA SER A 343 3.78 -12.79 -10.73
C SER A 343 4.11 -11.83 -9.59
N VAL A 344 3.15 -11.05 -9.11
CA VAL A 344 3.34 -10.06 -8.05
C VAL A 344 3.11 -10.63 -6.66
N VAL A 345 2.28 -11.68 -6.52
CA VAL A 345 1.96 -12.31 -5.22
C VAL A 345 3.20 -12.68 -4.38
N PRO A 346 4.28 -13.27 -4.93
CA PRO A 346 5.45 -13.59 -4.12
C PRO A 346 6.20 -12.35 -3.61
N ILE A 347 6.29 -11.30 -4.42
CA ILE A 347 6.89 -10.00 -4.03
C ILE A 347 6.06 -9.38 -2.89
N PHE A 348 4.74 -9.39 -3.05
CA PHE A 348 3.78 -8.99 -2.03
C PHE A 348 3.98 -9.78 -0.72
N ALA A 349 4.08 -11.11 -0.78
CA ALA A 349 4.21 -11.96 0.39
C ALA A 349 5.47 -11.63 1.23
N CYS A 350 6.59 -11.28 0.59
CA CYS A 350 7.80 -10.85 1.30
C CYS A 350 7.62 -9.55 2.10
N THR A 351 6.62 -8.72 1.79
CA THR A 351 6.35 -7.48 2.54
C THR A 351 5.58 -7.74 3.83
N ILE A 352 4.99 -8.93 4.00
CA ILE A 352 4.24 -9.29 5.21
C ILE A 352 5.15 -9.27 6.44
N ILE A 353 6.36 -9.81 6.33
CA ILE A 353 7.35 -9.82 7.43
C ILE A 353 7.79 -8.40 7.82
N PHE A 354 7.91 -7.50 6.84
CA PHE A 354 8.19 -6.10 7.11
C PHE A 354 7.07 -5.44 7.93
N ASN A 355 5.82 -5.71 7.57
CA ASN A 355 4.66 -5.22 8.33
C ASN A 355 4.52 -5.88 9.71
N THR A 356 4.99 -7.12 9.89
CA THR A 356 5.12 -7.75 11.22
C THR A 356 6.07 -6.97 12.13
N ILE A 357 7.16 -6.43 11.59
CA ILE A 357 8.11 -5.58 12.33
C ILE A 357 7.44 -4.26 12.73
N LEU A 358 6.73 -3.63 11.79
CA LEU A 358 5.94 -2.42 12.07
C LEU A 358 4.96 -2.64 13.23
N ALA A 359 4.25 -3.76 13.23
CA ALA A 359 3.31 -4.11 14.30
C ALA A 359 3.99 -4.17 15.68
N GLN A 360 5.26 -4.60 15.77
CA GLN A 360 5.99 -4.62 17.04
C GLN A 360 6.38 -3.22 17.53
N LEU A 361 6.75 -2.34 16.60
CA LEU A 361 7.10 -0.96 16.91
C LEU A 361 5.89 -0.21 17.49
N GLN A 362 4.69 -0.52 17.01
CA GLN A 362 3.44 0.05 17.54
C GLN A 362 2.97 -0.58 18.85
N THR A 363 3.43 -1.78 19.22
CA THR A 363 2.92 -2.53 20.38
C THR A 363 3.98 -2.72 21.45
N PHE A 364 4.84 -3.74 21.34
CA PHE A 364 5.85 -4.04 22.36
C PHE A 364 6.86 -2.91 22.55
N SER A 365 7.21 -2.14 21.52
CA SER A 365 8.13 -1.01 21.70
C SER A 365 7.48 0.15 22.47
N VAL A 366 6.15 0.33 22.35
CA VAL A 366 5.40 1.26 23.20
C VAL A 366 5.39 0.76 24.65
N GLN A 367 5.13 -0.52 24.88
CA GLN A 367 5.18 -1.12 26.22
C GLN A 367 6.59 -1.03 26.83
N GLN A 368 7.63 -1.26 26.03
CA GLN A 368 9.02 -1.06 26.43
C GLN A 368 9.24 0.38 26.89
N GLY A 369 8.70 1.36 26.17
CA GLY A 369 8.73 2.78 26.53
C GLY A 369 8.03 3.09 27.86
N THR A 370 6.92 2.42 28.16
CA THR A 370 6.21 2.56 29.45
C THR A 370 7.05 2.07 30.63
N ALA A 371 7.93 1.08 30.43
CA ALA A 371 8.86 0.58 31.44
C ALA A 371 10.16 1.40 31.55
N MET A 372 10.24 2.56 30.89
CA MET A 372 11.42 3.43 30.82
C MET A 372 11.13 4.81 31.41
N ASN A 373 12.16 5.61 31.63
CA ASN A 373 12.00 6.97 32.11
C ASN A 373 11.52 7.89 30.97
N THR A 374 10.28 8.37 31.09
CA THR A 374 9.56 9.22 30.14
C THR A 374 9.69 10.72 30.42
N HIS A 375 10.36 11.12 31.51
CA HIS A 375 10.54 12.53 31.85
C HIS A 375 11.55 13.20 30.92
N LEU A 376 11.09 14.21 30.19
CA LEU A 376 11.96 15.11 29.41
C LEU A 376 12.43 16.29 30.26
N THR A 377 11.50 16.86 31.02
CA THR A 377 11.72 17.93 32.01
C THR A 377 10.99 17.58 33.30
N LYS A 378 11.15 18.40 34.35
CA LYS A 378 10.44 18.19 35.63
C LYS A 378 8.91 18.18 35.48
N ASN A 379 8.37 18.83 34.45
CA ASN A 379 6.93 19.04 34.26
C ASN A 379 6.36 18.38 33.00
N PHE A 380 7.19 17.76 32.16
CA PHE A 380 6.74 17.16 30.89
C PHE A 380 7.14 15.69 30.79
N GLN A 381 6.13 14.83 30.71
CA GLN A 381 6.26 13.39 30.46
C GLN A 381 5.83 13.10 29.03
N ILE A 382 6.70 12.44 28.27
CA ILE A 382 6.39 12.03 26.90
C ILE A 382 5.53 10.77 26.95
N PRO A 383 4.33 10.75 26.32
CA PRO A 383 3.57 9.51 26.18
C PRO A 383 4.39 8.49 25.37
N PRO A 384 4.56 7.24 25.85
CA PRO A 384 5.34 6.22 25.13
C PRO A 384 4.86 5.96 23.70
N ALA A 385 3.55 6.06 23.44
CA ALA A 385 2.97 5.91 22.11
C ALA A 385 3.45 6.99 21.12
N SER A 386 3.76 8.20 21.61
CA SER A 386 4.26 9.30 20.78
C SER A 386 5.65 9.03 20.20
N LEU A 387 6.37 7.98 20.63
CA LEU A 387 7.62 7.56 19.98
C LEU A 387 7.43 7.13 18.53
N GLN A 388 6.22 6.68 18.17
CA GLN A 388 5.87 6.33 16.79
C GLN A 388 5.88 7.56 15.86
N SER A 389 5.96 8.78 16.39
CA SER A 389 6.17 9.99 15.59
C SER A 389 7.59 10.11 15.00
N ILE A 390 8.58 9.44 15.61
CA ILE A 390 10.00 9.55 15.20
C ILE A 390 10.22 9.14 13.73
N PRO A 391 9.74 7.98 13.25
CA PRO A 391 9.85 7.60 11.85
C PRO A 391 9.20 8.61 10.91
N TYR A 392 8.02 9.16 11.26
CA TYR A 392 7.30 10.10 10.40
C TYR A 392 7.97 11.48 10.35
N MET A 393 8.51 11.97 11.47
CA MET A 393 9.36 13.18 11.47
C MET A 393 10.58 13.00 10.57
N MET A 394 11.22 11.83 10.65
CA MET A 394 12.36 11.48 9.81
C MET A 394 11.96 11.41 8.33
N LEU A 395 10.83 10.78 7.99
CA LEU A 395 10.33 10.67 6.62
C LEU A 395 10.04 12.05 6.00
N ILE A 396 9.44 12.97 6.76
CA ILE A 396 9.17 14.35 6.30
C ILE A 396 10.48 15.07 5.92
N LEU A 397 11.57 14.81 6.64
CA LEU A 397 12.88 15.42 6.36
C LEU A 397 13.65 14.70 5.25
N ILE A 398 13.64 13.37 5.25
CA ILE A 398 14.49 12.56 4.37
C ILE A 398 13.88 12.42 2.97
N VAL A 399 12.56 12.35 2.82
CA VAL A 399 11.93 12.20 1.49
C VAL A 399 12.29 13.36 0.54
N PRO A 400 12.20 14.64 0.94
CA PRO A 400 12.66 15.75 0.09
C PRO A 400 14.16 15.65 -0.24
N LEU A 401 14.99 15.24 0.73
CA LEU A 401 16.43 15.08 0.55
C LEU A 401 16.74 13.91 -0.41
N TYR A 402 15.96 12.83 -0.36
CA TYR A 402 16.06 11.70 -1.27
C TYR A 402 15.79 12.14 -2.72
N GLU A 403 14.69 12.85 -2.94
CA GLU A 403 14.30 13.32 -4.28
C GLU A 403 15.27 14.39 -4.84
N THR A 404 15.78 15.28 -4.00
CA THR A 404 16.62 16.40 -4.46
C THR A 404 18.11 16.07 -4.55
N ALA A 405 18.64 15.21 -3.68
CA ALA A 405 20.06 14.88 -3.65
C ALA A 405 20.34 13.46 -4.15
N PHE A 406 19.61 12.47 -3.66
CA PHE A 406 19.90 11.06 -3.96
C PHE A 406 19.49 10.66 -5.38
N VAL A 407 18.27 10.98 -5.81
CA VAL A 407 17.76 10.60 -7.14
C VAL A 407 18.63 11.18 -8.28
N PRO A 408 19.01 12.46 -8.29
CA PRO A 408 19.87 13.01 -9.36
C PRO A 408 21.26 12.37 -9.37
N MET A 409 21.84 12.09 -8.20
CA MET A 409 23.13 11.40 -8.09
C MET A 409 23.02 9.96 -8.60
N ALA A 410 22.01 9.22 -8.17
CA ALA A 410 21.77 7.85 -8.60
C ALA A 410 21.48 7.77 -10.11
N ARG A 411 20.77 8.75 -10.69
CA ARG A 411 20.52 8.84 -12.13
C ARG A 411 21.80 9.04 -12.93
N LYS A 412 22.74 9.88 -12.44
CA LYS A 412 24.06 10.05 -13.06
C LYS A 412 24.87 8.75 -13.10
N ILE A 413 24.73 7.91 -12.06
CA ILE A 413 25.49 6.66 -11.93
C ILE A 413 24.84 5.51 -12.72
N THR A 414 23.52 5.37 -12.62
CA THR A 414 22.79 4.19 -13.14
C THR A 414 22.22 4.37 -14.54
N GLY A 415 22.13 5.61 -15.02
CA GLY A 415 21.49 5.94 -16.30
C GLY A 415 19.96 5.72 -16.32
N LYS A 416 19.32 5.42 -15.19
CA LYS A 416 17.86 5.19 -15.09
C LYS A 416 17.13 6.42 -14.56
N ASP A 417 15.96 6.73 -15.11
CA ASP A 417 15.18 7.91 -14.73
C ASP A 417 14.76 7.94 -13.25
N SER A 418 14.43 6.79 -12.64
CA SER A 418 14.12 6.69 -11.20
C SER A 418 15.37 6.59 -10.29
N GLY A 419 16.58 6.58 -10.85
CA GLY A 419 17.84 6.36 -10.14
C GLY A 419 18.07 4.89 -9.70
N ILE A 420 17.12 4.26 -9.01
CA ILE A 420 17.19 2.84 -8.58
C ILE A 420 15.89 2.14 -8.98
N SER A 421 15.94 0.84 -9.30
CA SER A 421 14.71 0.13 -9.67
C SER A 421 13.75 -0.02 -8.46
N PRO A 422 12.43 -0.04 -8.67
CA PRO A 422 11.46 -0.20 -7.57
C PRO A 422 11.71 -1.48 -6.74
N LEU A 423 12.06 -2.60 -7.39
CA LEU A 423 12.39 -3.84 -6.69
C LEU A 423 13.69 -3.71 -5.88
N GLN A 424 14.70 -2.99 -6.38
CA GLN A 424 15.91 -2.73 -5.60
C GLN A 424 15.61 -1.89 -4.36
N ARG A 425 14.75 -0.85 -4.47
CA ARG A 425 14.32 -0.03 -3.33
C ARG A 425 13.62 -0.90 -2.26
N VAL A 426 12.66 -1.74 -2.66
CA VAL A 426 11.98 -2.66 -1.74
C VAL A 426 12.99 -3.61 -1.06
N GLY A 427 13.91 -4.20 -1.81
CA GLY A 427 14.96 -5.06 -1.24
C GLY A 427 15.85 -4.34 -0.23
N THR A 428 16.31 -3.13 -0.54
CA THR A 428 17.08 -2.29 0.39
C THR A 428 16.31 -2.02 1.68
N GLY A 429 15.03 -1.67 1.56
CA GLY A 429 14.16 -1.48 2.70
C GLY A 429 14.06 -2.74 3.58
N LEU A 430 13.70 -3.89 3.01
CA LEU A 430 13.62 -5.17 3.73
C LEU A 430 14.93 -5.54 4.46
N PHE A 431 16.08 -5.24 3.85
CA PHE A 431 17.37 -5.47 4.47
C PHE A 431 17.60 -4.56 5.70
N ILE A 432 17.34 -3.25 5.55
CA ILE A 432 17.51 -2.27 6.63
C ILE A 432 16.59 -2.58 7.83
N ALA A 433 15.38 -3.09 7.58
CA ALA A 433 14.43 -3.46 8.64
C ALA A 433 15.02 -4.47 9.65
N THR A 434 15.88 -5.36 9.17
CA THR A 434 16.60 -6.34 10.01
C THR A 434 17.41 -5.65 11.10
N PHE A 435 18.11 -4.56 10.78
CA PHE A 435 18.93 -3.83 11.74
C PHE A 435 18.10 -3.06 12.77
N SER A 436 16.86 -2.69 12.44
CA SER A 436 15.94 -2.11 13.41
C SER A 436 15.61 -3.12 14.53
N MET A 437 15.31 -4.37 14.16
CA MET A 437 15.05 -5.44 15.14
C MET A 437 16.30 -5.86 15.91
N VAL A 438 17.49 -5.85 15.27
CA VAL A 438 18.75 -6.04 15.99
C VAL A 438 18.96 -4.94 17.03
N SER A 439 18.73 -3.68 16.66
CA SER A 439 18.81 -2.55 17.58
C SER A 439 17.85 -2.72 18.76
N ALA A 440 16.59 -3.06 18.47
CA ALA A 440 15.55 -3.31 19.47
C ALA A 440 15.95 -4.41 20.47
N ALA A 441 16.48 -5.53 19.96
CA ALA A 441 16.95 -6.64 20.80
C ALA A 441 18.10 -6.24 21.73
N LEU A 442 19.06 -5.45 21.23
CA LEU A 442 20.20 -4.97 22.01
C LEU A 442 19.76 -3.98 23.10
N ILE A 443 18.89 -3.04 22.74
CA ILE A 443 18.35 -2.04 23.68
C ILE A 443 17.52 -2.74 24.76
N GLU A 444 16.68 -3.71 24.40
CA GLU A 444 15.87 -4.44 25.37
C GLU A 444 16.72 -5.25 26.34
N ASN A 445 17.74 -5.95 25.83
CA ASN A 445 18.69 -6.66 26.69
C ASN A 445 19.39 -5.71 27.67
N LYS A 446 19.77 -4.51 27.22
CA LYS A 446 20.36 -3.47 28.09
C LYS A 446 19.34 -2.94 29.12
N ARG A 447 18.10 -2.67 28.69
CA ARG A 447 16.99 -2.23 29.55
C ARG A 447 16.74 -3.21 30.68
N ARG A 448 16.51 -4.46 30.31
CA ARG A 448 16.23 -5.54 31.26
C ARG A 448 17.39 -5.81 32.21
N LYS A 449 18.64 -5.84 31.72
CA LYS A 449 19.83 -6.01 32.59
C LYS A 449 19.94 -4.90 33.63
N ASN A 450 19.69 -3.65 33.24
CA ASN A 450 19.75 -2.51 34.18
C ASN A 450 18.60 -2.51 35.19
N ALA A 451 17.40 -2.90 34.77
CA ALA A 451 16.25 -3.06 35.66
C ALA A 451 16.48 -4.18 36.69
N ILE A 452 16.91 -5.37 36.26
CA ILE A 452 17.07 -6.53 37.17
C ILE A 452 18.31 -6.40 38.06
N LYS A 453 19.46 -5.98 37.53
CA LYS A 453 20.73 -5.98 38.29
C LYS A 453 20.95 -4.72 39.12
N PHE A 454 20.52 -3.56 38.60
CA PHE A 454 20.83 -2.27 39.19
C PHE A 454 19.59 -1.51 39.67
N ASN A 455 18.38 -2.04 39.43
CA ASN A 455 17.10 -1.39 39.73
C ASN A 455 17.00 0.03 39.17
N LYS A 456 17.57 0.26 37.98
CA LYS A 456 17.61 1.57 37.29
C LYS A 456 16.81 1.53 36.00
N THR A 457 15.97 2.54 35.81
CA THR A 457 15.25 2.78 34.55
C THR A 457 16.14 3.52 33.55
N LEU A 458 16.09 3.11 32.28
CA LEU A 458 16.78 3.79 31.19
C LEU A 458 15.91 4.92 30.63
N SER A 459 16.55 5.95 30.09
CA SER A 459 15.84 7.01 29.36
C SER A 459 15.20 6.47 28.09
N ILE A 460 13.95 6.87 27.83
CA ILE A 460 13.15 6.48 26.67
C ILE A 460 13.86 6.74 25.31
N PHE A 461 14.78 7.70 25.25
CA PHE A 461 15.56 8.01 24.04
C PHE A 461 16.43 6.86 23.54
N TRP A 462 16.76 5.87 24.39
CA TRP A 462 17.47 4.68 23.94
C TRP A 462 16.68 3.86 22.93
N ILE A 463 15.35 4.02 22.83
CA ILE A 463 14.51 3.37 21.82
C ILE A 463 14.58 4.09 20.46
N ALA A 464 15.04 5.35 20.39
CA ALA A 464 15.06 6.11 19.13
C ALA A 464 15.79 5.41 17.95
N PRO A 465 16.92 4.71 18.12
CA PRO A 465 17.63 4.06 17.01
C PRO A 465 16.80 3.02 16.24
N GLN A 466 16.01 2.18 16.93
CA GLN A 466 15.16 1.19 16.23
C GLN A 466 14.08 1.87 15.38
N PHE A 467 13.51 2.99 15.84
CA PHE A 467 12.53 3.77 15.08
C PHE A 467 13.17 4.50 13.89
N LEU A 468 14.34 5.10 14.07
CA LEU A 468 15.06 5.78 12.98
C LEU A 468 15.48 4.80 11.87
N ILE A 469 16.04 3.64 12.24
CA ILE A 469 16.44 2.62 11.27
C ILE A 469 15.20 2.09 10.53
N PHE A 470 14.09 1.88 11.24
CA PHE A 470 12.85 1.45 10.61
C PHE A 470 12.25 2.52 9.69
N GLY A 471 12.23 3.79 10.10
CA GLY A 471 11.74 4.88 9.24
C GLY A 471 12.53 5.00 7.93
N LEU A 472 13.85 4.82 7.97
CA LEU A 472 14.67 4.74 6.75
C LEU A 472 14.29 3.55 5.88
N SER A 473 14.10 2.38 6.49
CA SER A 473 13.69 1.16 5.80
C SER A 473 12.30 1.30 5.15
N GLU A 474 11.37 1.92 5.86
CA GLU A 474 10.00 2.19 5.41
C GLU A 474 9.99 3.13 4.21
N MET A 475 10.82 4.19 4.23
CA MET A 475 10.96 5.09 3.09
C MET A 475 11.26 4.32 1.79
N PHE A 476 12.28 3.45 1.82
CA PHE A 476 12.68 2.67 0.65
C PHE A 476 11.61 1.64 0.25
N THR A 477 10.98 0.98 1.23
CA THR A 477 9.98 -0.05 0.99
C THR A 477 8.68 0.53 0.45
N ALA A 478 8.09 1.51 1.15
CA ALA A 478 6.80 2.09 0.80
C ALA A 478 6.84 2.78 -0.57
N VAL A 479 7.86 3.62 -0.82
CA VAL A 479 8.03 4.29 -2.12
C VAL A 479 8.25 3.26 -3.23
N GLY A 480 9.06 2.22 -2.98
CA GLY A 480 9.31 1.14 -3.93
C GLY A 480 8.05 0.34 -4.27
N LEU A 481 7.21 0.03 -3.28
CA LEU A 481 5.95 -0.72 -3.47
C LEU A 481 4.92 0.11 -4.24
N VAL A 482 4.69 1.36 -3.84
CA VAL A 482 3.74 2.24 -4.52
C VAL A 482 4.11 2.41 -5.99
N GLU A 483 5.39 2.69 -6.30
CA GLU A 483 5.85 2.81 -7.69
C GLU A 483 5.71 1.50 -8.48
N PHE A 484 6.01 0.37 -7.84
CA PHE A 484 5.92 -0.95 -8.46
C PHE A 484 4.47 -1.34 -8.78
N PHE A 485 3.57 -1.28 -7.80
CA PHE A 485 2.16 -1.62 -7.97
C PHE A 485 1.46 -0.65 -8.91
N TYR A 486 1.81 0.64 -8.86
CA TYR A 486 1.28 1.62 -9.79
C TYR A 486 1.66 1.30 -11.24
N LYS A 487 2.95 1.06 -11.52
CA LYS A 487 3.41 0.62 -12.86
C LYS A 487 2.72 -0.67 -13.32
N GLN A 488 2.42 -1.56 -12.38
CA GLN A 488 1.73 -2.79 -12.67
C GLN A 488 0.23 -2.60 -12.95
N SER A 489 -0.40 -1.65 -12.27
CA SER A 489 -1.80 -1.27 -12.47
C SER A 489 -2.05 -0.62 -13.83
N ILE A 490 -1.06 0.10 -14.37
CA ILE A 490 -1.14 0.62 -15.75
C ILE A 490 -1.16 -0.52 -16.77
N LYS A 491 -0.38 -1.59 -16.52
CA LYS A 491 -0.37 -2.78 -17.39
C LYS A 491 -1.65 -3.61 -17.24
N ALA A 492 -2.23 -3.62 -16.03
CA ALA A 492 -3.47 -4.33 -15.72
C ALA A 492 -4.66 -3.37 -15.81
N ASP A 493 -5.05 -3.04 -17.04
CA ASP A 493 -6.12 -2.08 -17.33
C ASP A 493 -7.39 -2.37 -16.51
N GLY A 494 -7.87 -1.38 -15.73
CA GLY A 494 -9.09 -1.49 -14.92
C GLY A 494 -8.96 -2.13 -13.52
N MET A 495 -7.77 -2.44 -13.02
CA MET A 495 -7.55 -3.02 -11.68
C MET A 495 -6.76 -2.09 -10.72
N GLN A 496 -6.88 -0.78 -10.90
CA GLN A 496 -6.02 0.19 -10.22
C GLN A 496 -6.23 0.24 -8.70
N SER A 497 -7.47 0.37 -8.23
CA SER A 497 -7.76 0.47 -6.80
C SER A 497 -7.53 -0.88 -6.12
N PHE A 498 -7.83 -2.00 -6.79
CA PHE A 498 -7.57 -3.35 -6.26
C PHE A 498 -6.07 -3.67 -6.11
N LEU A 499 -5.23 -3.36 -7.11
CA LEU A 499 -3.79 -3.57 -7.02
C LEU A 499 -3.14 -2.68 -5.96
N THR A 500 -3.61 -1.43 -5.82
CA THR A 500 -3.18 -0.56 -4.72
C THR A 500 -3.65 -1.09 -3.36
N ALA A 501 -4.88 -1.60 -3.26
CA ALA A 501 -5.42 -2.23 -2.05
C ALA A 501 -4.63 -3.47 -1.62
N MET A 502 -4.02 -4.22 -2.56
CA MET A 502 -3.09 -5.29 -2.17
C MET A 502 -1.92 -4.78 -1.34
N THR A 503 -1.39 -3.57 -1.58
CA THR A 503 -0.33 -3.00 -0.75
C THR A 503 -0.78 -2.84 0.71
N TYR A 504 -2.00 -2.32 0.92
CA TYR A 504 -2.60 -2.17 2.25
C TYR A 504 -2.91 -3.52 2.91
N SER A 505 -3.36 -4.51 2.15
CA SER A 505 -3.64 -5.86 2.68
C SER A 505 -2.40 -6.54 3.29
N SER A 506 -1.19 -6.20 2.83
CA SER A 506 0.06 -6.71 3.41
C SER A 506 0.22 -6.29 4.88
N TYR A 507 -0.25 -5.08 5.24
CA TYR A 507 -0.29 -4.63 6.63
C TYR A 507 -1.17 -5.58 7.46
N SER A 508 -2.39 -5.89 6.97
CA SER A 508 -3.29 -6.82 7.67
C SER A 508 -2.64 -8.17 7.97
N PHE A 509 -2.05 -8.81 6.95
CA PHE A 509 -1.38 -10.10 7.12
C PHE A 509 -0.16 -10.01 8.04
N GLY A 510 0.60 -8.90 8.00
CA GLY A 510 1.73 -8.68 8.90
C GLY A 510 1.31 -8.58 10.38
N PHE A 511 0.21 -7.88 10.64
CA PHE A 511 -0.35 -7.74 11.99
C PHE A 511 -0.93 -9.06 12.50
N TYR A 512 -1.65 -9.81 11.67
CA TYR A 512 -2.12 -11.15 12.06
C TYR A 512 -0.95 -12.13 12.27
N LEU A 513 0.09 -12.05 11.43
CA LEU A 513 1.29 -12.86 11.61
C LEU A 513 2.03 -12.49 12.90
N SER A 514 2.06 -11.21 13.28
CA SER A 514 2.57 -10.77 14.58
C SER A 514 1.84 -11.48 15.73
N SER A 515 0.51 -11.42 15.76
CA SER A 515 -0.30 -12.08 16.80
C SER A 515 -0.10 -13.60 16.83
N LEU A 516 0.02 -14.23 15.66
CA LEU A 516 0.31 -15.65 15.53
C LEU A 516 1.70 -15.99 16.10
N LEU A 517 2.73 -15.21 15.76
CA LEU A 517 4.10 -15.43 16.21
C LEU A 517 4.22 -15.30 17.73
N VAL A 518 3.60 -14.29 18.34
CA VAL A 518 3.57 -14.13 19.80
C VAL A 518 2.93 -15.36 20.46
N SER A 519 1.77 -15.80 19.96
CA SER A 519 1.06 -16.96 20.48
C SER A 519 1.87 -18.25 20.36
N LEU A 520 2.53 -18.45 19.21
CA LEU A 520 3.35 -19.62 18.92
C LEU A 520 4.60 -19.67 19.81
N VAL A 521 5.31 -18.54 19.94
CA VAL A 521 6.50 -18.42 20.78
C VAL A 521 6.17 -18.72 22.24
N ASN A 522 5.06 -18.18 22.75
CA ASN A 522 4.60 -18.47 24.11
C ASN A 522 4.27 -19.95 24.31
N LYS A 523 3.55 -20.57 23.37
CA LYS A 523 3.22 -21.99 23.42
C LYS A 523 4.47 -22.87 23.43
N ILE A 524 5.40 -22.65 22.50
CA ILE A 524 6.62 -23.45 22.37
C ILE A 524 7.52 -23.28 23.60
N THR A 525 7.69 -22.04 24.06
CA THR A 525 8.59 -21.76 25.19
C THR A 525 8.02 -22.30 26.50
N SER A 526 6.70 -22.21 26.70
CA SER A 526 6.05 -22.73 27.91
C SER A 526 6.15 -24.26 28.06
N SER A 527 6.31 -25.02 26.97
CA SER A 527 6.37 -26.49 27.05
C SER A 527 7.77 -27.05 27.31
N SER A 528 8.83 -26.25 27.11
CA SER A 528 10.21 -26.73 27.15
C SER A 528 10.88 -26.63 28.53
N SER A 529 10.27 -25.97 29.52
CA SER A 529 10.88 -25.76 30.83
C SER A 529 9.82 -25.73 31.93
N SER A 530 9.90 -26.67 32.87
CA SER A 530 8.94 -26.85 33.97
C SER A 530 8.88 -25.70 35.00
N SER A 531 9.72 -24.67 34.87
CA SER A 531 9.85 -23.57 35.83
C SER A 531 9.79 -22.15 35.26
N THR A 532 9.66 -21.98 33.94
CA THR A 532 9.54 -20.65 33.30
C THR A 532 8.29 -20.54 32.45
N THR A 533 7.47 -19.55 32.77
CA THR A 533 6.41 -19.01 31.92
C THR A 533 7.04 -18.56 30.58
N GLY A 534 6.36 -18.76 29.45
CA GLY A 534 6.89 -18.49 28.09
C GLY A 534 7.47 -17.06 27.89
N TRP A 535 8.21 -16.80 26.81
CA TRP A 535 8.99 -15.55 26.63
C TRP A 535 8.21 -14.25 26.82
N LEU A 536 6.91 -14.23 26.53
CA LEU A 536 6.02 -13.06 26.55
C LEU A 536 4.72 -13.37 27.29
N SER A 537 4.80 -14.10 28.39
CA SER A 537 3.62 -14.66 29.08
C SER A 537 3.30 -13.98 30.39
N GLU A 538 4.22 -13.18 30.93
CA GLU A 538 4.00 -12.38 32.14
C GLU A 538 3.50 -10.98 31.77
N ASN A 539 2.76 -10.33 32.66
CA ASN A 539 2.37 -8.92 32.48
C ASN A 539 3.50 -7.95 32.91
N ASP A 540 4.74 -8.42 33.02
CA ASP A 540 5.91 -7.65 33.45
C ASP A 540 7.09 -7.89 32.49
N LEU A 541 7.39 -6.87 31.69
CA LEU A 541 8.49 -6.86 30.72
C LEU A 541 9.86 -7.14 31.33
N ASN A 542 10.05 -6.95 32.65
CA ASN A 542 11.31 -7.28 33.29
C ASN A 542 11.49 -8.79 33.46
N LYS A 543 10.40 -9.54 33.61
CA LYS A 543 10.40 -10.99 33.73
C LYS A 543 10.40 -11.67 32.36
N ASP A 544 9.75 -11.04 31.38
CA ASP A 544 9.74 -11.50 30.00
C ASP A 544 11.10 -11.41 29.30
N ARG A 545 11.20 -12.13 28.17
CA ARG A 545 12.36 -12.20 27.28
C ARG A 545 12.04 -11.59 25.92
N LEU A 546 11.57 -10.34 25.93
CA LEU A 546 11.30 -9.56 24.72
C LEU A 546 12.56 -9.41 23.83
N ASP A 547 13.74 -9.41 24.43
CA ASP A 547 15.03 -9.42 23.72
C ASP A 547 15.16 -10.62 22.77
N LEU A 548 14.74 -11.82 23.20
CA LEU A 548 14.78 -13.03 22.37
C LEU A 548 13.75 -13.00 21.24
N PHE A 549 12.58 -12.42 21.50
CA PHE A 549 11.56 -12.24 20.47
C PHE A 549 12.01 -11.27 19.36
N TYR A 550 12.68 -10.18 19.72
CA TYR A 550 13.28 -9.28 18.72
C TYR A 550 14.42 -9.93 17.93
N TRP A 551 15.23 -10.79 18.55
CA TRP A 551 16.21 -11.60 17.82
C TRP A 551 15.58 -12.57 16.83
N LEU A 552 14.47 -13.22 17.20
CA LEU A 552 13.70 -14.08 16.30
C LEU A 552 13.21 -13.30 15.07
N LEU A 553 12.65 -12.10 15.28
CA LEU A 553 12.18 -11.26 14.19
C LEU A 553 13.32 -10.73 13.32
N ALA A 554 14.48 -10.42 13.89
CA ALA A 554 15.68 -10.08 13.13
C ALA A 554 16.11 -11.24 12.21
N ALA A 555 16.16 -12.46 12.73
CA ALA A 555 16.49 -13.65 11.93
C ALA A 555 15.46 -13.90 10.83
N LEU A 556 14.16 -13.80 11.15
CA LEU A 556 13.06 -13.97 10.19
C LEU A 556 13.11 -12.92 9.08
N SER A 557 13.39 -11.66 9.43
CA SER A 557 13.58 -10.56 8.48
C SER A 557 14.74 -10.82 7.52
N LEU A 558 15.86 -11.33 8.04
CA LEU A 558 17.03 -11.64 7.22
C LEU A 558 16.75 -12.80 6.24
N ILE A 559 16.09 -13.87 6.70
CA ILE A 559 15.67 -14.99 5.85
C ILE A 559 14.71 -14.49 4.76
N ASN A 560 13.76 -13.63 5.13
CA ASN A 560 12.81 -13.03 4.21
C ASN A 560 13.49 -12.17 3.13
N PHE A 561 14.55 -11.44 3.48
CA PHE A 561 15.34 -10.68 2.49
C PHE A 561 15.98 -11.59 1.43
N PHE A 562 16.54 -12.74 1.82
CA PHE A 562 17.08 -13.70 0.83
C PHE A 562 15.97 -14.33 -0.01
N ASN A 563 14.82 -14.62 0.58
CA ASN A 563 13.64 -15.08 -0.15
C ASN A 563 13.16 -14.04 -1.18
N TYR A 564 13.16 -12.76 -0.79
CA TYR A 564 12.85 -11.63 -1.68
C TYR A 564 13.82 -11.54 -2.86
N ILE A 565 15.13 -11.73 -2.64
CA ILE A 565 16.12 -11.74 -3.74
C ILE A 565 15.79 -12.85 -4.75
N PHE A 566 15.42 -14.03 -4.28
CA PHE A 566 15.04 -15.14 -5.16
C PHE A 566 13.83 -14.77 -6.03
N TRP A 567 12.74 -14.28 -5.43
CA TRP A 567 11.53 -13.91 -6.16
C TRP A 567 11.69 -12.68 -7.05
N SER A 568 12.44 -11.67 -6.62
CA SER A 568 12.71 -10.47 -7.43
C SER A 568 13.54 -10.80 -8.67
N ARG A 569 14.50 -11.73 -8.57
CA ARG A 569 15.25 -12.25 -9.73
C ARG A 569 14.35 -13.05 -10.66
N TRP A 570 13.53 -13.95 -10.12
CA TRP A 570 12.54 -14.70 -10.90
C TRP A 570 11.54 -13.78 -11.62
N TYR A 571 11.08 -12.72 -10.95
CA TYR A 571 10.21 -11.71 -11.55
C TYR A 571 10.91 -10.89 -12.63
N SER A 572 12.20 -10.56 -12.46
CA SER A 572 12.97 -9.78 -13.44
C SER A 572 13.40 -10.60 -14.66
N TYR A 573 13.51 -11.92 -14.52
CA TYR A 573 13.87 -12.82 -15.62
C TYR A 573 12.71 -12.95 -16.61
N ASN A 574 12.81 -12.28 -17.76
CA ASN A 574 11.97 -12.52 -18.93
C ASN A 574 12.91 -13.04 -20.04
N PRO A 575 12.76 -14.28 -20.53
CA PRO A 575 13.43 -14.69 -21.76
C PRO A 575 12.78 -13.90 -22.90
N ILE A 576 13.35 -12.76 -23.25
CA ILE A 576 12.98 -12.02 -24.45
C ILE A 576 13.50 -12.87 -25.61
N SER A 577 12.60 -13.38 -26.45
CA SER A 577 12.98 -13.88 -27.76
C SER A 577 13.51 -12.69 -28.56
N SER A 578 14.83 -12.59 -28.68
CA SER A 578 15.46 -11.76 -29.69
C SER A 578 15.02 -12.24 -31.06
N LEU A 579 14.02 -11.58 -31.67
CA LEU A 579 13.88 -11.64 -33.12
C LEU A 579 15.08 -10.88 -33.71
N PRO A 580 15.84 -11.46 -34.65
CA PRO A 580 16.84 -10.73 -35.38
C PRO A 580 16.13 -9.62 -36.16
N THR A 581 16.53 -8.37 -35.95
CA THR A 581 16.22 -7.29 -36.89
C THR A 581 16.74 -7.70 -38.28
N PRO A 582 15.89 -7.78 -39.32
CA PRO A 582 16.40 -7.93 -40.68
C PRO A 582 17.25 -6.70 -41.02
N PRO A 583 18.38 -6.86 -41.72
CA PRO A 583 19.21 -5.73 -42.11
C PRO A 583 18.39 -4.76 -42.96
N LEU A 584 18.48 -3.47 -42.63
CA LEU A 584 17.96 -2.40 -43.48
C LEU A 584 18.56 -2.58 -44.87
N HIS A 585 17.70 -2.79 -45.86
CA HIS A 585 18.05 -2.55 -47.25
C HIS A 585 18.23 -1.03 -47.38
N ASP A 586 19.46 -0.58 -47.62
CA ASP A 586 19.73 0.79 -48.04
C ASP A 586 18.96 1.04 -49.34
N LEU A 587 18.09 2.05 -49.31
CA LEU A 587 17.47 2.63 -50.48
C LEU A 587 18.54 3.48 -51.19
N ASP A 588 19.01 3.01 -52.34
CA ASP A 588 19.76 3.82 -53.29
C ASP A 588 18.94 5.07 -53.67
N PRO A 589 19.49 6.29 -53.61
CA PRO A 589 18.89 7.45 -54.24
C PRO A 589 19.36 7.56 -55.69
N ASP A 590 18.41 7.57 -56.62
CA ASP A 590 18.62 7.90 -58.03
C ASP A 590 19.37 9.24 -58.22
N PRO A 591 20.23 9.36 -59.25
CA PRO A 591 21.01 10.57 -59.49
C PRO A 591 20.27 11.54 -60.43
N LEU A 592 19.99 12.76 -59.97
CA LEU A 592 19.71 13.87 -60.88
C LEU A 592 20.33 15.19 -60.37
N HIS A 593 21.33 15.63 -61.15
CA HIS A 593 21.76 17.01 -61.42
C HIS A 593 22.31 17.92 -60.31
N GLY A 594 23.54 18.39 -60.54
CA GLY A 594 23.85 19.83 -60.40
C GLY A 594 25.13 20.19 -59.65
N LEU A 595 26.25 20.27 -60.39
CA LEU A 595 27.31 21.29 -60.32
C LEU A 595 27.69 21.90 -58.95
N GLU A 596 28.91 21.62 -58.46
CA GLU A 596 30.01 22.60 -58.36
C GLU A 596 31.27 21.97 -57.78
N GLU A 597 32.41 22.42 -58.31
CA GLU A 597 33.78 21.96 -58.05
C GLU A 597 34.27 22.33 -56.64
N ASP A 598 35.08 21.47 -56.00
CA ASP A 598 36.39 21.90 -55.50
C ASP A 598 37.32 20.70 -55.16
N PRO A 599 38.61 20.68 -55.56
CA PRO A 599 39.41 19.47 -55.59
C PRO A 599 40.66 19.54 -54.69
N HIS A 600 40.62 19.12 -53.42
CA HIS A 600 41.87 18.93 -52.66
C HIS A 600 41.73 17.98 -51.46
N LYS A 601 42.11 16.71 -51.63
CA LYS A 601 43.20 16.02 -50.89
C LYS A 601 43.20 14.51 -51.16
N LYS A 602 44.20 14.11 -51.96
CA LYS A 602 44.80 12.76 -52.00
C LYS A 602 45.58 12.51 -50.71
N GLY A 603 45.70 11.24 -50.31
CA GLY A 603 46.65 10.74 -49.30
C GLY A 603 45.98 9.74 -48.36
N ASN A 604 45.70 8.49 -48.75
CA ASN A 604 46.62 7.37 -49.04
C ASN A 604 47.24 6.74 -47.77
N PHE A 605 47.26 5.40 -47.78
CA PHE A 605 47.95 4.42 -46.91
C PHE A 605 47.23 3.80 -45.69
N ASN A 606 46.76 2.55 -45.88
CA ASN A 606 47.34 1.27 -45.39
C ASN A 606 47.80 1.21 -43.91
N SER A 607 47.67 0.13 -43.12
CA SER A 607 47.30 -1.28 -43.33
C SER A 607 47.60 -2.09 -42.04
N LEU A 608 47.12 -3.35 -41.98
CA LEU A 608 47.45 -4.48 -41.07
C LEU A 608 46.81 -4.43 -39.67
N ILE A 609 45.90 -5.34 -39.26
CA ILE A 609 45.97 -6.83 -39.20
C ILE A 609 47.19 -7.32 -38.40
N VAL A 610 47.05 -7.47 -37.08
CA VAL A 610 47.07 -8.74 -36.31
C VAL A 610 46.13 -8.56 -35.13
#